data_AF-A0A2N7WKE7-F1
#
_entry.id   AF-A0A2N7WKE7-F1
#
_cell.length_a   1.000
_cell.length_b   1.000
_cell.length_c   1.000
_cell.angle_alpha   90.00
_cell.angle_beta   90.00
_cell.angle_gamma   90.00
#
_symmetry.space_group_name_H-M   'P 1'
#
loop_
_entity.id
_entity.type
_entity.pdbx_description
1 polymer ?
#
loop_
_entity_poly.entity_id
_entity_poly.type
_entity_poly.pdbx_seq_one_letter_code
_entity_poly.pdbx_strand_id
1 'polypeptide(L)'
;MEGELTEAVAGVARFLIQVSVKDKPDLGIAPTPNIGVFISVKPELQGVVDMSEGEFQRLLTLATSDRLKWIFVAFTLPVRRSALITCIDFNTRAPDDET
;
A
#
# COMPACT_ATOMS: atom_id res chain seq x y z
N MET A 1 7.78 -14.45 0.02
CA MET A 1 8.85 -13.44 -0.10
C MET A 1 8.19 -12.09 0.00
N GLU A 2 8.42 -11.41 1.11
CA GLU A 2 7.96 -10.04 1.37
C GLU A 2 9.11 -9.10 0.96
N GLY A 3 8.80 -8.03 0.24
CA GLY A 3 9.79 -7.03 -0.15
C GLY A 3 9.82 -5.88 0.84
N GLU A 4 11.00 -5.50 1.31
CA GLU A 4 11.22 -4.26 2.06
C GLU A 4 11.78 -3.17 1.13
N LEU A 5 11.32 -1.92 1.30
CA LEU A 5 11.85 -0.74 0.60
C LEU A 5 13.12 -0.21 1.31
N THR A 6 14.16 -1.03 1.45
CA THR A 6 15.34 -0.66 2.27
C THR A 6 16.61 -0.31 1.47
N GLU A 7 16.49 -0.08 0.16
CA GLU A 7 17.45 0.72 -0.59
C GLU A 7 16.65 1.83 -1.28
N ALA A 8 16.90 3.09 -0.92
CA ALA A 8 16.20 4.26 -1.43
C ALA A 8 15.86 4.11 -2.93
N VAL A 9 14.57 4.13 -3.26
CA VAL A 9 14.05 3.93 -4.62
C VAL A 9 14.63 5.02 -5.53
N ALA A 10 15.79 4.76 -6.12
CA ALA A 10 16.65 5.79 -6.74
C ALA A 10 15.88 6.63 -7.77
N GLY A 11 15.52 7.86 -7.38
CA GLY A 11 14.77 8.81 -8.21
C GLY A 11 13.26 8.91 -7.97
N VAL A 12 12.71 8.31 -6.90
CA VAL A 12 11.32 8.58 -6.48
C VAL A 12 11.26 9.86 -5.66
N ALA A 13 10.61 10.89 -6.20
CA ALA A 13 10.48 12.18 -5.53
C ALA A 13 9.18 12.28 -4.70
N ARG A 14 8.19 11.42 -4.99
CA ARG A 14 6.83 11.50 -4.45
C ARG A 14 6.20 10.11 -4.32
N PHE A 15 5.36 9.95 -3.30
CA PHE A 15 4.58 8.74 -3.01
C PHE A 15 3.09 9.07 -2.99
N LEU A 16 2.29 8.28 -3.71
CA LEU A 16 0.85 8.41 -3.79
C LEU A 16 0.20 7.02 -3.71
N ILE A 17 -0.66 6.82 -2.72
CA ILE A 17 -1.59 5.69 -2.69
C ILE A 17 -3.00 6.25 -2.84
N GLN A 18 -3.69 5.80 -3.89
CA GLN A 18 -5.11 6.01 -4.05
C GLN A 18 -5.87 4.79 -3.53
N VAL A 19 -6.89 5.05 -2.72
CA VAL A 19 -7.74 4.03 -2.14
C VAL A 19 -9.18 4.21 -2.64
N SER A 20 -9.79 3.13 -3.11
CA SER A 20 -11.20 3.11 -3.52
C SER A 20 -11.97 2.02 -2.78
N VAL A 21 -13.23 2.32 -2.43
CA VAL A 21 -14.16 1.32 -1.92
C VAL A 21 -14.60 0.41 -3.05
N LYS A 22 -14.61 -0.90 -2.78
CA LYS A 22 -15.17 -1.90 -3.69
C LYS A 22 -15.85 -3.01 -2.89
N ASP A 23 -17.07 -3.38 -3.29
CA ASP A 23 -17.86 -4.42 -2.60
C ASP A 23 -17.13 -5.78 -2.54
N LYS A 24 -16.32 -6.06 -3.57
CA LYS A 24 -15.35 -7.15 -3.59
C LYS A 24 -14.05 -6.59 -4.17
N PRO A 25 -12.97 -6.48 -3.38
CA PRO A 25 -11.67 -6.15 -3.93
C PRO A 25 -11.37 -7.09 -5.09
N ASP A 26 -10.95 -6.55 -6.23
CA ASP A 26 -10.50 -7.43 -7.31
C ASP A 26 -9.19 -8.05 -6.83
N LEU A 27 -9.29 -9.25 -6.25
CA LEU A 27 -8.14 -10.12 -6.11
C LEU A 27 -7.69 -10.40 -7.53
N GLY A 28 -6.66 -9.69 -7.99
CA GLY A 28 -6.20 -9.81 -9.36
C GLY A 28 -5.99 -11.29 -9.71
N ILE A 29 -6.27 -11.68 -10.95
CA ILE A 29 -6.12 -13.07 -11.46
C ILE A 29 -4.63 -13.50 -11.47
N ALA A 30 -3.74 -12.66 -10.95
CA ALA A 30 -2.35 -13.00 -10.73
C ALA A 30 -2.26 -14.21 -9.77
N PRO A 31 -1.24 -15.07 -9.94
CA PRO A 31 -1.01 -16.22 -9.07
C PRO A 31 -0.79 -15.85 -7.59
N THR A 32 -0.67 -14.55 -7.27
CA THR A 32 -0.61 -14.02 -5.92
C THR A 32 -1.86 -13.17 -5.64
N PRO A 33 -2.68 -13.52 -4.63
CA PRO A 33 -3.76 -12.67 -4.15
C PRO A 33 -3.20 -11.27 -3.85
N ASN A 34 -3.82 -10.26 -4.42
CA ASN A 34 -3.41 -8.87 -4.26
C ASN A 34 -4.66 -8.01 -4.04
N ILE A 35 -4.51 -6.96 -3.26
CA ILE A 35 -5.55 -5.98 -2.97
C ILE A 35 -5.32 -4.67 -3.74
N GLY A 36 -4.30 -4.64 -4.59
CA GLY A 36 -3.89 -3.44 -5.30
C GLY A 36 -2.64 -3.64 -6.13
N VAL A 37 -2.20 -2.57 -6.76
CA VAL A 37 -1.04 -2.57 -7.65
C VAL A 37 -0.36 -1.20 -7.66
N PHE A 38 0.96 -1.21 -7.64
CA PHE A 38 1.77 -0.07 -8.06
C PHE A 38 1.77 0.00 -9.58
N ILE A 39 1.15 1.05 -10.12
CA ILE A 39 1.01 1.33 -11.55
C ILE A 39 2.17 2.15 -12.11
N SER A 40 2.90 2.85 -11.22
CA SER A 40 4.14 3.55 -11.53
C SER A 40 5.07 3.42 -10.34
N VAL A 41 6.35 3.17 -10.59
CA VAL A 41 7.40 3.10 -9.57
C VAL A 41 8.41 4.24 -9.69
N LYS A 42 8.55 4.88 -10.87
CA LYS A 42 9.47 6.02 -11.10
C LYS A 42 8.91 6.98 -12.16
N PRO A 43 9.05 8.32 -11.99
CA PRO A 43 9.68 9.03 -10.86
C PRO A 43 8.75 9.22 -9.65
N GLU A 44 7.50 8.77 -9.75
CA GLU A 44 6.52 8.79 -8.68
C GLU A 44 6.04 7.36 -8.44
N LEU A 45 6.02 6.95 -7.17
CA LEU A 45 5.47 5.67 -6.76
C LEU A 45 3.95 5.85 -6.59
N GLN A 46 3.18 5.37 -7.55
CA GLN A 46 1.72 5.47 -7.59
C GLN A 46 1.11 4.09 -7.45
N GLY A 47 0.31 3.91 -6.39
CA GLY A 47 -0.40 2.68 -6.10
C GLY A 47 -1.91 2.89 -6.05
N VAL A 48 -2.66 1.88 -6.46
CA VAL A 48 -4.11 1.82 -6.28
C VAL A 48 -4.42 0.61 -5.41
N VAL A 49 -5.25 0.79 -4.39
CA VAL A 49 -5.68 -0.26 -3.48
C VAL A 49 -7.21 -0.28 -3.40
N ASP A 50 -7.76 -1.46 -3.60
CA ASP A 50 -9.17 -1.75 -3.35
C ASP A 50 -9.34 -2.12 -1.87
N MET A 51 -10.32 -1.51 -1.20
CA MET A 51 -10.69 -1.81 0.18
C MET A 51 -12.18 -2.09 0.30
N SER A 52 -12.54 -2.87 1.32
CA SER A 52 -13.93 -2.91 1.77
C SER A 52 -14.35 -1.56 2.36
N GLU A 53 -15.67 -1.30 2.40
CA GLU A 53 -16.24 -0.11 3.03
C GLU A 53 -15.77 0.05 4.49
N GLY A 54 -15.72 -1.05 5.26
CA GLY A 54 -15.28 -1.02 6.66
C GLY A 54 -13.82 -0.60 6.84
N GLU A 55 -12.93 -1.11 5.98
CA GLU A 55 -11.51 -0.72 5.98
C GLU A 55 -11.33 0.74 5.57
N PHE A 56 -12.06 1.19 4.55
CA PHE A 56 -12.04 2.57 4.11
C PHE A 56 -12.54 3.53 5.20
N GLN A 57 -13.63 3.21 5.88
CA GLN A 57 -14.14 4.01 7.00
C GLN A 57 -13.17 4.03 8.18
N ARG A 58 -12.48 2.92 8.47
CA ARG A 58 -11.42 2.86 9.50
C ARG A 58 -10.28 3.82 9.12
N LEU A 59 -9.78 3.76 7.89
CA LEU A 59 -8.74 4.66 7.40
C LEU A 59 -9.17 6.13 7.48
N LEU A 60 -10.36 6.45 6.97
CA LEU A 60 -10.91 7.81 7.00
C LEU A 60 -11.00 8.34 8.44
N THR A 61 -11.47 7.51 9.37
CA THR A 61 -11.54 7.86 10.80
C THR A 61 -10.15 8.14 11.37
N LEU A 62 -9.16 7.31 11.07
CA LEU A 62 -7.78 7.51 11.55
C LEU A 62 -7.17 8.80 10.98
N ALA A 63 -7.35 9.05 9.68
CA ALA A 63 -6.83 10.23 9.00
C ALA A 63 -7.48 11.53 9.49
N THR A 64 -8.80 11.56 9.60
CA THR A 64 -9.55 12.76 10.05
C THR A 64 -9.40 13.06 11.54
N SER A 65 -9.01 12.06 12.34
CA SER A 65 -8.75 12.25 13.78
C SER A 65 -7.27 12.48 14.13
N ASP A 66 -6.40 12.69 13.14
CA ASP A 66 -4.93 12.84 13.32
C ASP A 66 -4.26 11.67 14.07
N ARG A 67 -4.89 10.49 14.02
CA ARG A 67 -4.43 9.25 14.67
C ARG A 67 -3.76 8.27 13.70
N LEU A 68 -3.80 8.55 12.39
CA LEU A 68 -3.03 7.79 11.42
C LEU A 68 -1.55 8.15 11.58
N LYS A 69 -0.76 7.27 12.21
CA LYS A 69 0.66 7.52 12.42
C LYS A 69 1.53 6.81 11.39
N TRP A 70 1.14 5.61 10.97
CA TRP A 70 1.91 4.81 10.03
C TRP A 70 1.03 4.04 9.04
N ILE A 71 1.58 3.84 7.85
CA ILE A 71 1.02 3.02 6.78
C ILE A 71 2.06 1.96 6.43
N PHE A 72 1.70 0.69 6.57
CA PHE A 72 2.50 -0.43 6.12
C PHE A 72 1.96 -0.93 4.80
N VAL A 73 2.82 -1.11 3.79
CA VAL A 73 2.44 -1.64 2.48
C VAL A 73 3.39 -2.77 2.10
N ALA A 74 2.88 -3.98 2.02
CA ALA A 74 3.62 -5.12 1.48
C ALA A 74 3.26 -5.32 0.01
N PHE A 75 4.28 -5.58 -0.80
CA PHE A 75 4.13 -5.76 -2.24
C PHE A 75 5.14 -6.77 -2.79
N THR A 76 4.83 -7.34 -3.95
CA THR A 76 5.72 -8.27 -4.67
C THR A 76 6.93 -7.55 -5.23
N LEU A 77 8.07 -8.24 -5.41
CA LEU A 77 9.24 -7.68 -6.07
C LEU A 77 8.85 -6.99 -7.41
N PRO A 78 9.22 -5.71 -7.64
CA PRO A 78 8.82 -5.00 -8.84
C PRO A 78 9.35 -5.64 -10.13
N VAL A 79 8.46 -5.87 -11.10
CA VAL A 79 8.81 -6.34 -12.44
C VAL A 79 8.38 -5.27 -13.44
N ARG A 80 9.31 -4.79 -14.28
CA ARG A 80 9.04 -3.79 -15.34
C ARG A 80 8.28 -2.55 -14.85
N ARG A 81 8.58 -2.07 -13.63
CA ARG A 81 7.97 -0.88 -12.97
C ARG A 81 6.54 -1.06 -12.45
N SER A 82 6.08 -2.30 -12.28
CA SER A 82 4.84 -2.59 -11.55
C SER A 82 5.11 -3.62 -10.45
N ALA A 83 4.34 -3.54 -9.38
CA ALA A 83 4.36 -4.48 -8.26
C ALA A 83 2.95 -4.66 -7.72
N LEU A 84 2.57 -5.89 -7.36
CA LEU A 84 1.28 -6.17 -6.75
C LEU A 84 1.34 -5.86 -5.26
N ILE A 85 0.34 -5.13 -4.75
CA ILE A 85 0.18 -4.84 -3.32
C ILE A 85 -0.59 -6.01 -2.70
N THR A 86 0.06 -6.72 -1.78
CA THR A 86 -0.50 -7.91 -1.15
C THR A 86 -1.14 -7.61 0.20
N CYS A 87 -0.69 -6.55 0.88
CA CYS A 87 -1.22 -6.13 2.17
C CYS A 87 -1.04 -4.61 2.35
N ILE A 88 -1.99 -4.00 3.03
CA ILE A 88 -1.88 -2.65 3.56
C ILE A 88 -2.43 -2.63 4.99
N ASP A 89 -1.72 -2.00 5.91
CA ASP A 89 -2.21 -1.78 7.27
C ASP A 89 -1.99 -0.33 7.71
N PHE A 90 -2.90 0.12 8.56
CA PHE A 90 -2.98 1.47 9.10
C PHE A 90 -2.88 1.40 10.61
N ASN A 91 -1.79 1.96 11.14
CA ASN A 91 -1.48 1.88 12.56
C ASN A 91 -1.54 3.24 13.23
N THR A 92 -1.94 3.22 14.51
CA THR A 92 -1.95 4.37 15.42
C THR A 92 -0.63 4.52 16.17
N ARG A 93 0.28 3.55 16.03
CA ARG A 93 1.62 3.54 16.62
C ARG A 93 2.67 3.33 15.53
N ALA A 94 3.88 3.80 15.79
CA ALA A 94 5.03 3.42 15.00
C ALA A 94 5.30 1.93 15.12
N PRO A 95 5.84 1.28 14.07
CA PRO A 95 6.45 -0.02 14.27
C PRO A 95 7.49 0.11 15.38
N ASP A 96 7.52 -0.86 16.29
CA ASP A 96 8.61 -0.96 17.25
C ASP A 96 9.88 -1.19 16.43
N ASP A 97 10.91 -0.37 16.61
CA ASP A 97 12.23 -0.67 16.05
C ASP A 97 12.68 -1.99 16.67
N GLU A 98 12.53 -3.11 15.95
CA GLU A 98 13.15 -4.37 16.33
C GLU A 98 14.68 -4.17 16.25
N THR A 99 15.28 -3.86 17.41
CA THR A 99 16.74 -3.83 17.65
C THR A 99 17.37 -5.20 17.48
#